data_AF-A0A3D0DET9-F1
#
_entry.id   AF-A0A3D0DET9-F1
#
_cell.length_a   1.000
_cell.length_b   1.000
_cell.length_c   1.000
_cell.angle_alpha   90.00
_cell.angle_beta   90.00
_cell.angle_gamma   90.00
#
_symmetry.space_group_name_H-M   'P 1'
#
loop_
_entity.id
_entity.type
_entity.pdbx_description
1 polymer ?
#
loop_
_entity_poly.entity_id
_entity_poly.type
_entity_poly.pdbx_seq_one_letter_code
_entity_poly.pdbx_strand_id
1 'polypeptide(L)'
;AGKGAVLVTGHFGSWELMGAYVAQHGWPIDYLVGEQHNLKVNKLMNDHRTMFGIGLIELGVAARGVIKAVREGRMVAMLSDQDAGSDGVIVEFLGRPASTPKGPAAFA
;
A
#
# COMPACT_ATOMS: atom_id res chain seq x y z
N ALA A 1 10.39 -8.95 -17.74
CA ALA A 1 9.04 -8.34 -17.62
C ALA A 1 8.03 -9.45 -17.33
N GLY A 2 7.04 -9.24 -16.46
CA GLY A 2 6.16 -10.30 -15.94
C GLY A 2 6.42 -10.71 -14.49
N LYS A 3 7.11 -9.87 -13.71
CA LYS A 3 7.26 -10.01 -12.25
C LYS A 3 6.54 -8.83 -11.63
N GLY A 4 5.66 -9.06 -10.65
CA GLY A 4 4.96 -7.98 -9.95
C GLY A 4 5.94 -7.01 -9.28
N ALA A 5 5.42 -5.91 -8.75
CA ALA A 5 6.25 -4.87 -8.16
C ALA A 5 5.69 -4.41 -6.81
N VAL A 6 6.58 -4.00 -5.92
CA VAL A 6 6.23 -3.25 -4.70
C VAL A 6 6.47 -1.78 -5.00
N LEU A 7 5.40 -0.97 -4.92
CA LEU A 7 5.47 0.48 -5.10
C LEU A 7 5.45 1.12 -3.72
N VAL A 8 6.42 2.00 -3.46
CA VAL A 8 6.57 2.68 -2.18
C VAL A 8 6.47 4.17 -2.39
N THR A 9 5.60 4.83 -1.62
CA THR A 9 5.50 6.28 -1.58
C THR A 9 5.14 6.73 -0.15
N GLY A 10 5.05 8.04 0.07
CA GLY A 10 4.50 8.63 1.28
C GLY A 10 3.07 9.11 1.08
N HIS A 11 2.45 9.61 2.15
CA HIS A 11 1.19 10.37 2.12
C HIS A 11 1.43 11.75 1.48
N PHE A 12 1.85 11.76 0.22
CA PHE A 12 2.28 12.93 -0.53
C PHE A 12 1.63 12.96 -1.91
N GLY A 13 1.21 14.16 -2.33
CA GLY A 13 0.46 14.33 -3.57
C GLY A 13 -0.92 13.64 -3.53
N SER A 14 -1.42 13.24 -4.70
CA SER A 14 -2.70 12.52 -4.83
C SER A 14 -2.47 11.06 -5.19
N TRP A 15 -2.09 10.27 -4.19
CA TRP A 15 -1.82 8.85 -4.37
C TRP A 15 -3.10 8.06 -4.72
N GLU A 16 -4.29 8.48 -4.27
CA GLU A 16 -5.55 7.87 -4.70
C GLU A 16 -5.75 8.02 -6.24
N LEU A 17 -5.47 9.21 -6.78
CA LEU A 17 -5.54 9.44 -8.23
C LEU A 17 -4.46 8.67 -9.00
N MET A 18 -3.26 8.52 -8.44
CA MET A 18 -2.21 7.69 -9.03
C MET A 18 -2.69 6.24 -9.23
N GLY A 19 -3.26 5.61 -8.19
CA GLY A 19 -3.77 4.24 -8.32
C GLY A 19 -4.92 4.12 -9.30
N ALA A 20 -5.83 5.09 -9.30
CA ALA A 20 -6.93 5.12 -10.26
C ALA A 20 -6.40 5.23 -11.69
N TYR A 21 -5.45 6.13 -11.95
CA TYR A 21 -4.80 6.25 -13.25
C TYR A 21 -4.15 4.93 -13.67
N VAL A 22 -3.36 4.32 -12.79
CA VAL A 22 -2.66 3.06 -13.08
C VAL A 22 -3.63 1.93 -13.41
N ALA A 23 -4.67 1.76 -12.59
CA ALA A 23 -5.69 0.73 -12.78
C ALA A 23 -6.47 0.94 -14.09
N GLN A 24 -6.87 2.18 -14.38
CA GLN A 24 -7.63 2.51 -15.60
C GLN A 24 -6.81 2.39 -16.89
N HIS A 25 -5.47 2.41 -16.80
CA HIS A 25 -4.58 2.12 -17.93
C HIS A 25 -4.32 0.62 -18.13
N GLY A 26 -5.03 -0.25 -17.40
CA GLY A 26 -4.97 -1.70 -17.55
C GLY A 26 -3.83 -2.37 -16.79
N TRP A 27 -3.13 -1.64 -15.92
CA TRP A 27 -2.09 -2.24 -15.08
C TRP A 27 -2.68 -2.64 -13.72
N PRO A 28 -2.64 -3.94 -13.35
CA PRO A 28 -3.22 -4.40 -12.10
C PRO A 28 -2.45 -3.85 -10.89
N ILE A 29 -3.15 -3.16 -10.01
CA ILE A 29 -2.62 -2.57 -8.78
C ILE A 29 -3.49 -2.92 -7.58
N ASP A 30 -2.85 -3.23 -6.45
CA ASP A 30 -3.47 -3.44 -5.15
C ASP A 30 -2.90 -2.46 -4.13
N TYR A 31 -3.75 -1.96 -3.24
CA TYR A 31 -3.35 -1.13 -2.11
C TYR A 31 -3.30 -1.97 -0.84
N LEU A 32 -2.20 -1.84 -0.09
CA LEU A 32 -2.16 -2.31 1.28
C LEU A 32 -2.87 -1.29 2.17
N VAL A 33 -4.01 -1.66 2.76
CA VAL A 33 -4.89 -0.76 3.50
C VAL A 33 -5.14 -1.23 4.93
N GLY A 34 -5.20 -0.27 5.86
CA GLY A 34 -5.70 -0.49 7.21
C GLY A 34 -7.19 -0.16 7.32
N GLU A 35 -7.91 -0.87 8.19
CA GLU A 35 -9.31 -0.56 8.49
C GLU A 35 -9.40 0.78 9.23
N GLN A 36 -10.30 1.66 8.76
CA GLN A 36 -10.57 2.93 9.43
C GLN A 36 -11.52 2.74 10.61
N HIS A 37 -11.27 3.44 11.72
CA HIS A 37 -12.11 3.40 12.93
C HIS A 37 -13.61 3.60 12.66
N ASN A 38 -13.95 4.52 11.75
CA ASN A 38 -15.32 4.69 11.31
C ASN A 38 -15.60 3.78 10.11
N LEU A 39 -16.35 2.71 10.35
CA LEU A 39 -16.65 1.71 9.32
C LEU A 39 -17.42 2.27 8.11
N LYS A 40 -18.20 3.35 8.27
CA LYS A 40 -18.85 4.01 7.13
C LYS A 40 -17.85 4.72 6.23
N VAL A 41 -16.82 5.34 6.82
CA VAL A 41 -15.73 5.98 6.08
C VAL A 41 -14.83 4.92 5.46
N ASN A 42 -14.49 3.86 6.20
CA ASN A 42 -13.74 2.71 5.67
C ASN A 42 -14.40 2.17 4.39
N LYS A 43 -15.72 1.92 4.48
CA LYS A 43 -16.52 1.47 3.35
C LYS A 43 -16.49 2.46 2.19
N LEU A 44 -16.77 3.74 2.43
CA LEU A 44 -16.76 4.77 1.40
C LEU A 44 -15.43 4.82 0.63
N MET A 45 -14.30 4.81 1.34
CA MET A 45 -12.97 4.85 0.74
C MET A 45 -12.69 3.60 -0.10
N ASN A 46 -13.01 2.42 0.44
CA ASN A 46 -12.78 1.15 -0.25
C ASN A 46 -13.69 0.97 -1.46
N ASP A 47 -14.96 1.41 -1.38
CA ASP A 47 -15.88 1.43 -2.51
C ASP A 47 -15.35 2.32 -3.65
N HIS A 48 -14.82 3.50 -3.35
CA HIS A 48 -14.19 4.36 -4.36
C HIS A 48 -12.96 3.71 -5.01
N ARG A 49 -12.07 3.11 -4.23
CA ARG A 49 -10.87 2.44 -4.77
C ARG A 49 -11.25 1.29 -5.70
N THR A 50 -12.16 0.44 -5.26
CA THR A 50 -12.63 -0.71 -6.05
C THR A 50 -13.41 -0.30 -7.29
N MET A 51 -14.17 0.81 -7.24
CA MET A 51 -14.83 1.40 -8.41
C MET A 51 -13.85 1.74 -9.54
N PHE A 52 -12.63 2.17 -9.21
CA PHE A 52 -11.57 2.43 -10.18
C PHE A 52 -10.73 1.21 -10.54
N GLY A 53 -11.07 0.02 -10.04
CA GLY A 53 -10.37 -1.24 -10.33
C GLY A 53 -9.12 -1.48 -9.48
N ILE A 54 -8.92 -0.70 -8.41
CA ILE A 54 -7.83 -0.91 -7.45
C ILE A 54 -8.23 -2.07 -6.52
N GLY A 55 -7.39 -3.10 -6.44
CA GLY A 55 -7.59 -4.18 -5.46
C GLY A 55 -7.15 -3.76 -4.05
N LEU A 56 -7.66 -4.44 -3.03
CA LEU A 56 -7.42 -4.09 -1.63
C LEU A 56 -6.83 -5.30 -0.91
N ILE A 57 -5.71 -5.09 -0.23
CA ILE A 57 -5.08 -6.06 0.67
C ILE A 57 -5.17 -5.47 2.07
N GLU A 58 -5.87 -6.15 2.98
CA GLU A 58 -5.97 -5.70 4.37
C GLU A 58 -4.70 -6.02 5.16
N LEU A 59 -4.33 -5.10 6.06
CA LEU A 59 -3.11 -5.21 6.87
C LEU A 59 -3.03 -6.52 7.68
N GLY A 60 -4.17 -7.03 8.17
CA GLY A 60 -4.24 -8.27 8.96
C GLY A 60 -3.81 -9.54 8.21
N VAL A 61 -3.86 -9.52 6.87
CA VAL A 61 -3.42 -10.62 5.99
C VAL A 61 -2.31 -10.19 5.02
N ALA A 62 -1.64 -9.07 5.33
CA ALA A 62 -0.71 -8.38 4.45
C ALA A 62 0.32 -9.30 3.81
N ALA A 63 1.05 -10.09 4.62
CA ALA A 63 2.15 -10.91 4.10
C ALA A 63 1.70 -11.90 3.02
N ARG A 64 0.60 -12.61 3.26
CA ARG A 64 0.08 -13.59 2.28
C ARG A 64 -0.50 -12.88 1.05
N GLY A 65 -1.25 -11.80 1.26
CA GLY A 65 -1.89 -11.03 0.19
C GLY A 65 -0.87 -10.41 -0.75
N VAL A 66 0.14 -9.72 -0.20
CA VAL A 66 1.21 -9.05 -0.97
C VAL A 66 2.01 -10.06 -1.79
N ILE A 67 2.46 -11.17 -1.17
CA ILE A 67 3.23 -12.21 -1.86
C ILE A 67 2.42 -12.81 -3.02
N LYS A 68 1.12 -13.08 -2.79
CA LYS A 68 0.24 -13.61 -3.84
C LYS A 68 0.12 -12.63 -5.00
N ALA A 69 -0.21 -11.37 -4.72
CA ALA A 69 -0.40 -10.34 -5.73
C ALA A 69 0.87 -10.13 -6.59
N VAL A 70 2.04 -10.01 -5.95
CA VAL A 70 3.32 -9.84 -6.66
C VAL A 70 3.64 -11.07 -7.54
N ARG A 71 3.37 -12.29 -7.06
CA ARG A 71 3.54 -13.53 -7.85
C ARG A 71 2.60 -13.61 -9.05
N GLU A 72 1.41 -13.04 -8.93
CA GLU A 72 0.44 -12.92 -10.02
C GLU A 72 0.76 -11.76 -10.99
N GLY A 73 1.92 -11.10 -10.83
CA GLY A 73 2.35 -10.02 -11.70
C GLY A 73 1.71 -8.67 -11.40
N ARG A 74 1.02 -8.53 -10.26
CA ARG A 74 0.34 -7.30 -9.85
C ARG A 74 1.32 -6.37 -9.13
N MET A 75 1.02 -5.07 -9.18
CA MET A 75 1.72 -4.06 -8.39
C MET A 75 1.04 -3.92 -7.03
N VAL A 76 1.82 -3.82 -5.96
CA VAL A 76 1.29 -3.57 -4.62
C VAL A 76 1.84 -2.26 -4.10
N ALA A 77 0.97 -1.27 -3.90
CA ALA A 77 1.35 0.05 -3.40
C ALA A 77 1.21 0.13 -1.88
N MET A 78 2.24 0.72 -1.25
CA MET A 78 2.34 0.92 0.18
C MET A 78 2.72 2.38 0.49
N LEU A 79 1.98 2.98 1.42
CA LEU A 79 2.37 4.26 2.04
C LEU A 79 3.16 3.93 3.30
N SER A 80 4.41 4.36 3.40
CA SER A 80 5.34 3.86 4.44
C SER A 80 6.12 4.97 5.15
N ASP A 81 5.48 6.11 5.34
CA ASP A 81 6.00 7.32 5.98
C ASP A 81 5.34 7.66 7.33
N GLN A 82 4.41 6.83 7.81
CA GLN A 82 3.85 6.95 9.16
C GLN A 82 4.67 6.19 10.20
N ASP A 83 4.59 6.64 11.45
CA ASP A 83 5.26 6.01 12.59
C ASP A 83 4.81 4.56 12.77
N ALA A 84 5.79 3.65 12.78
CA ALA A 84 5.55 2.21 12.93
C ALA A 84 5.57 1.74 14.39
N GLY A 85 5.60 2.66 15.36
CA GLY A 85 5.62 2.35 16.79
C GLY A 85 6.80 1.45 17.19
N SER A 86 6.58 0.51 18.11
CA SER A 86 7.61 -0.42 18.60
C SER A 86 8.05 -1.46 17.56
N ASP A 87 7.22 -1.72 16.55
CA ASP A 87 7.45 -2.80 15.57
C ASP A 87 8.25 -2.32 14.35
N GLY A 88 8.49 -1.02 14.26
CA GLY A 88 9.29 -0.42 13.19
C GLY A 88 10.77 -0.74 13.26
N VAL A 89 11.49 -0.28 12.24
CA VAL A 89 12.95 -0.20 12.23
C VAL A 89 13.33 1.27 12.37
N ILE A 90 14.26 1.57 13.29
CA ILE A 90 14.76 2.94 13.42
C ILE A 90 15.69 3.24 12.25
N VAL A 91 15.32 4.21 11.42
CA VAL A 91 16.14 4.72 10.33
C VAL A 91 16.27 6.23 10.44
N GLU A 92 17.27 6.80 9.79
CA GLU A 92 17.40 8.25 9.71
C GLU A 92 16.43 8.81 8.66
N PHE A 93 15.53 9.68 9.08
CA PHE A 93 14.62 10.41 8.20
C PHE A 93 14.73 11.91 8.48
N LEU A 94 15.14 12.67 7.47
CA LEU A 94 15.37 14.13 7.57
C LEU A 94 16.30 14.50 8.74
N GLY A 95 17.37 13.72 8.95
CA GLY A 95 18.37 13.96 9.99
C GLY A 95 17.90 13.60 11.42
N ARG A 96 16.79 12.86 11.56
CA ARG A 96 16.26 12.42 12.87
C ARG A 96 15.97 10.92 12.86
N PRO A 97 16.21 10.20 13.97
CA PRO A 97 15.78 8.81 14.09
C PRO A 97 14.25 8.74 14.06
N ALA A 98 13.71 7.89 13.20
CA ALA A 98 12.27 7.68 13.05
C ALA A 98 11.96 6.17 12.99
N SER A 99 10.85 5.76 13.59
CA SER A 99 10.37 4.37 13.47
C SER A 99 9.65 4.19 12.13
N THR A 100 10.19 3.32 11.28
CA THR A 100 9.74 3.17 9.89
C THR A 100 9.19 1.77 9.61
N PRO A 101 8.09 1.65 8.82
CA PRO A 101 7.54 0.36 8.44
C PRO A 101 8.53 -0.51 7.66
N LYS A 102 8.68 -1.77 8.08
CA LYS A 102 9.54 -2.77 7.43
C LYS A 102 8.92 -3.39 6.18
N GLY A 103 7.60 -3.26 6.04
CA GLY A 103 6.78 -3.96 5.04
C GLY A 103 7.35 -3.92 3.63
N PRO A 104 7.58 -2.73 3.04
CA PRO A 104 8.06 -2.65 1.66
C PRO A 104 9.38 -3.40 1.41
N ALA A 105 10.34 -3.28 2.33
CA ALA A 105 11.64 -3.94 2.21
C ALA A 105 11.54 -5.46 2.37
N ALA A 106 10.56 -5.96 3.13
CA ALA A 106 10.36 -7.40 3.35
C ALA A 106 9.77 -8.13 2.12
N PHE A 107 9.22 -7.41 1.15
CA PHE A 107 8.57 -7.98 -0.05
C PHE A 107 9.33 -7.73 -1.36
N ALA A 108 10.45 -7.01 -1.31
CA ALA A 108 11.33 -6.74 -2.45
C ALA A 108 12.32 -7.90 -2.68
#